data_AF-A0A7V5RRU9-F1
#
_entry.id   AF-A0A7V5RRU9-F1
#
_cell.length_a   1.000
_cell.length_b   1.000
_cell.length_c   1.000
_cell.angle_alpha   90.00
_cell.angle_beta   90.00
_cell.angle_gamma   90.00
#
_symmetry.space_group_name_H-M   'P 1'
#
loop_
_entity.id
_entity.type
_entity.pdbx_description
1 polymer ?
#
loop_
_entity_poly.entity_id
_entity_poly.type
_entity_poly.pdbx_seq_one_letter_code
_entity_poly.pdbx_strand_id
1 'polypeptide(L)'
;MGSPWKRKEYLKLYQSLLNKTLVWLTTLFLGLQAQMAFLPISADYANFSNNDSTAYVEFYLSFYQGNLQYRQTEDSLYAQFRTELSITQNGDSIYQNYHLYKSLARDTSELKLFSQYNDIFKTVLKPGTYQARLKLYDILAKRTGEYELTVFVPRIGEGLSLSSIQLCSSIKKAGGPRGLFVKNGMTVMPNAQNRFDPMHPMLYYYVELYNLENMPGYNIQYNILSMDGDTVKNGPLRNRKVINNNQVEIDGFNTMALPAGIYNLVVDVKGADGNSATRIKKKFSVTKYKKRKKVKTAGDNALPEMSQIFVAMSEDELRDEYKKARYYATAEDDALYEQLEGADALRTFLTRLWQRIDKQNNVPPGQSRLQFLQRVEEANARFTRGGKPGWKSDFGRVLIVYGKPDEIDRFDSNSSGKPYQIWKYNQIQGGVIFVFVDRNGFGRYELIHSTHRKELQNPYWENEINNNSGNNYFGN
;
A
#
# COMPACT_ATOMS: atom_id res chain seq x y z
N MET A 1 48.38 -49.33 15.54
CA MET A 1 47.64 -49.13 16.81
C MET A 1 47.48 -47.63 17.07
N GLY A 2 46.33 -47.05 16.74
CA GLY A 2 46.03 -45.64 17.08
C GLY A 2 45.43 -45.56 18.48
N SER A 3 46.09 -44.83 19.39
CA SER A 3 45.73 -44.72 20.81
C SER A 3 44.26 -44.30 21.02
N PRO A 4 43.48 -45.00 21.88
CA PRO A 4 42.09 -44.67 22.23
C PRO A 4 41.89 -43.25 22.80
N TRP A 5 42.96 -42.61 23.27
CA TRP A 5 42.92 -41.27 23.87
C TRP A 5 42.58 -40.17 22.86
N LYS A 6 43.10 -40.25 21.62
CA LYS A 6 42.84 -39.21 20.61
C LYS A 6 41.37 -39.17 20.19
N ARG A 7 40.66 -40.32 20.17
CA ARG A 7 39.25 -40.40 19.75
C ARG A 7 38.30 -39.61 20.66
N LYS A 8 38.56 -39.59 21.98
CA LYS A 8 37.70 -38.86 22.94
C LYS A 8 37.84 -37.34 22.83
N GLU A 9 39.04 -36.83 22.54
CA GLU A 9 39.26 -35.39 22.34
C GLU A 9 38.64 -34.89 21.04
N TYR A 10 38.74 -35.67 19.95
CA TYR A 10 38.08 -35.34 18.68
C TYR A 10 36.55 -35.29 18.81
N LEU A 11 35.93 -36.20 19.57
CA LEU A 11 34.49 -36.17 19.83
C LEU A 11 34.05 -34.93 20.63
N LYS A 12 34.84 -34.50 21.62
CA LYS A 12 34.56 -33.28 22.39
C LYS A 12 34.68 -32.01 21.54
N LEU A 13 35.69 -31.93 20.68
CA LEU A 13 35.87 -30.81 19.74
C LEU A 13 34.74 -30.76 18.70
N TYR A 14 34.30 -31.92 18.18
CA TYR A 14 33.20 -32.02 17.23
C TYR A 14 31.85 -31.64 17.85
N GLN A 15 31.57 -32.07 19.10
CA GLN A 15 30.38 -31.65 19.84
C GLN A 15 30.39 -30.15 20.18
N SER A 16 31.55 -29.58 20.54
CA SER A 16 31.67 -28.15 20.78
C SER A 16 31.46 -27.33 19.50
N LEU A 17 31.94 -27.80 18.35
CA LEU A 17 31.74 -27.15 17.06
C LEU A 17 30.28 -27.25 16.61
N LEU A 18 29.64 -28.42 16.78
CA LEU A 18 28.21 -28.62 16.54
C LEU A 18 27.32 -27.73 17.42
N ASN A 19 27.63 -27.61 18.71
CA ASN A 19 26.86 -26.74 19.61
C ASN A 19 27.03 -25.26 19.26
N LYS A 20 28.24 -24.83 18.85
CA LYS A 20 28.47 -23.46 18.39
C LYS A 20 27.75 -23.19 17.06
N THR A 21 27.83 -24.08 16.08
CA THR A 21 27.12 -23.92 14.80
C THR A 21 25.61 -23.98 14.97
N LEU A 22 25.08 -24.79 15.90
CA LEU A 22 23.65 -24.86 16.23
C LEU A 22 23.16 -23.57 16.93
N VAL A 23 23.96 -22.99 17.83
CA VAL A 23 23.67 -21.68 18.44
C VAL A 23 23.68 -20.57 17.39
N TRP A 24 24.65 -20.56 16.48
CA TRP A 24 24.69 -19.59 15.37
C TRP A 24 23.51 -19.76 14.40
N LEU A 25 23.17 -21.00 14.01
CA LEU A 25 22.02 -21.30 13.14
C LEU A 25 20.68 -20.94 13.79
N THR A 26 20.50 -21.17 15.08
CA THR A 26 19.28 -20.79 15.82
C THR A 26 19.16 -19.27 15.98
N THR A 27 20.24 -18.53 16.25
CA THR A 27 20.23 -17.06 16.24
C THR A 27 20.00 -16.47 14.84
N LEU A 28 20.52 -17.10 13.79
CA LEU A 28 20.26 -16.69 12.40
C LEU A 28 18.79 -16.92 12.02
N PHE A 29 18.19 -18.04 12.46
CA PHE A 29 16.78 -18.37 12.24
C PHE A 29 15.83 -17.44 13.03
N LEU A 30 16.18 -17.07 14.26
CA LEU A 30 15.43 -16.10 15.07
C LEU A 30 15.49 -14.68 14.46
N GLY A 31 16.64 -14.27 13.92
CA GLY A 31 16.79 -13.02 13.18
C GLY A 31 16.00 -12.97 11.87
N LEU A 32 15.89 -14.11 11.17
CA LEU A 32 15.08 -14.27 9.95
C LEU A 32 13.57 -14.31 10.24
N GLN A 33 13.13 -14.85 11.38
CA GLN A 33 11.71 -14.79 11.78
C GLN A 33 11.27 -13.40 12.24
N ALA A 34 12.14 -12.64 12.93
CA ALA A 34 11.83 -11.28 13.36
C ALA A 34 11.62 -10.31 12.18
N GLN A 35 12.27 -10.55 11.03
CA GLN A 35 12.06 -9.76 9.81
C GLN A 35 10.77 -10.09 9.04
N MET A 36 10.07 -11.19 9.36
CA MET A 36 8.85 -11.62 8.64
C MET A 36 7.53 -11.14 9.26
N ALA A 37 7.56 -10.39 10.38
CA ALA A 37 6.37 -10.00 11.14
C ALA A 37 6.01 -8.50 11.07
N PHE A 38 6.67 -7.71 10.22
CA PHE A 38 6.49 -6.25 10.16
C PHE A 38 5.35 -5.81 9.23
N LEU A 39 4.44 -4.97 9.71
CA LEU A 39 3.42 -4.27 8.91
C LEU A 39 3.90 -2.86 8.59
N PRO A 40 4.07 -2.47 7.30
CA PRO A 40 4.47 -1.12 7.00
C PRO A 40 3.31 -0.15 7.27
N ILE A 41 3.57 0.79 8.18
CA ILE A 41 2.69 1.91 8.50
C ILE A 41 3.40 3.23 8.19
N SER A 42 2.63 4.29 8.09
CA SER A 42 3.11 5.66 8.03
C SER A 42 2.43 6.48 9.10
N ALA A 43 3.15 7.42 9.67
CA ALA A 43 2.63 8.26 10.72
C ALA A 43 3.12 9.70 10.59
N ASP A 44 2.28 10.62 11.05
CA ASP A 44 2.60 12.03 11.17
C ASP A 44 1.78 12.65 12.31
N TYR A 45 2.09 13.89 12.69
CA TYR A 45 1.28 14.64 13.64
C TYR A 45 1.15 16.13 13.25
N ALA A 46 0.14 16.78 13.81
CA ALA A 46 -0.04 18.22 13.75
C ALA A 46 -0.55 18.77 15.08
N ASN A 47 -0.03 19.93 15.47
CA ASN A 47 -0.48 20.68 16.64
C ASN A 47 -1.40 21.82 16.23
N PHE A 48 -2.47 22.00 17.00
CA PHE A 48 -3.43 23.10 16.91
C PHE A 48 -3.60 23.73 18.29
N SER A 49 -4.05 24.98 18.36
CA SER A 49 -4.37 25.63 19.63
C SER A 49 -5.55 24.94 20.30
N ASN A 50 -5.43 24.67 21.60
CA ASN A 50 -6.57 24.29 22.43
C ASN A 50 -6.95 25.45 23.36
N ASN A 51 -5.95 26.01 24.05
CA ASN A 51 -6.03 27.22 24.86
C ASN A 51 -4.61 27.78 25.07
N ASP A 52 -4.49 28.86 25.85
CA ASP A 52 -3.24 29.58 26.09
C ASP A 52 -2.11 28.75 26.74
N SER A 53 -2.45 27.58 27.28
CA SER A 53 -1.52 26.72 28.02
C SER A 53 -1.33 25.31 27.42
N THR A 54 -2.12 24.94 26.41
CA THR A 54 -2.12 23.58 25.84
C THR A 54 -2.39 23.59 24.34
N ALA A 55 -1.85 22.60 23.66
CA ALA A 55 -2.15 22.32 22.26
C ALA A 55 -3.06 21.10 22.14
N TYR A 56 -4.00 21.16 21.20
CA TYR A 56 -4.72 20.00 20.71
C TYR A 56 -3.86 19.35 19.62
N VAL A 57 -3.52 18.08 19.81
CA VAL A 57 -2.56 17.35 18.97
C VAL A 57 -3.27 16.19 18.29
N GLU A 58 -3.15 16.14 16.97
CA GLU A 58 -3.66 15.07 16.14
C GLU A 58 -2.49 14.21 15.66
N PHE A 59 -2.59 12.90 15.88
CA PHE A 59 -1.65 11.89 15.39
C PHE A 59 -2.33 11.06 14.31
N TYR A 60 -1.72 11.01 13.14
CA TYR A 60 -2.25 10.32 11.97
C TYR A 60 -1.50 9.01 11.75
N LEU A 61 -2.25 7.94 11.49
CA LEU A 61 -1.71 6.63 11.12
C LEU A 61 -2.33 6.22 9.79
N SER A 62 -1.51 5.80 8.83
CA SER A 62 -2.01 5.17 7.61
C SER A 62 -1.25 3.89 7.24
N PHE A 63 -1.95 2.99 6.58
CA PHE A 63 -1.39 1.76 6.02
C PHE A 63 -2.26 1.25 4.86
N TYR A 64 -1.68 0.45 3.97
CA TYR A 64 -2.44 -0.13 2.87
C TYR A 64 -3.30 -1.29 3.35
N GLN A 65 -4.56 -1.33 2.91
CA GLN A 65 -5.50 -2.40 3.28
C GLN A 65 -4.95 -3.78 2.89
N GLY A 66 -4.25 -3.89 1.76
CA GLY A 66 -3.60 -5.12 1.33
C GLY A 66 -2.48 -5.63 2.26
N ASN A 67 -2.06 -4.86 3.26
CA ASN A 67 -1.10 -5.32 4.27
C ASN A 67 -1.77 -6.20 5.34
N LEU A 68 -3.10 -6.13 5.51
CA LEU A 68 -3.83 -6.90 6.49
C LEU A 68 -4.10 -8.33 6.01
N GLN A 69 -4.16 -9.26 6.96
CA GLN A 69 -4.71 -10.59 6.73
C GLN A 69 -6.23 -10.54 6.81
N TYR A 70 -6.88 -11.06 5.77
CA TYR A 70 -8.32 -11.25 5.73
C TYR A 70 -8.67 -12.73 5.96
N ARG A 71 -9.82 -12.97 6.58
CA ARG A 71 -10.44 -14.28 6.74
C ARG A 71 -11.82 -14.26 6.09
N GLN A 72 -12.14 -15.31 5.35
CA GLN A 72 -13.45 -15.51 4.73
C GLN A 72 -14.49 -15.95 5.78
N THR A 73 -15.70 -15.42 5.66
CA THR A 73 -16.96 -15.89 6.25
C THR A 73 -17.92 -16.26 5.11
N GLU A 74 -19.08 -16.86 5.43
CA GLU A 74 -20.05 -17.33 4.44
C GLU A 74 -20.37 -16.28 3.35
N ASP A 75 -20.52 -15.00 3.74
CA ASP A 75 -20.91 -13.92 2.81
C ASP A 75 -19.86 -12.79 2.64
N SER A 76 -18.72 -12.83 3.36
CA SER A 76 -17.75 -11.72 3.34
C SER A 76 -16.32 -12.10 3.76
N LEU A 77 -15.34 -11.36 3.28
CA LEU A 77 -14.00 -11.27 3.86
C LEU A 77 -13.99 -10.25 5.00
N TYR A 78 -13.30 -10.56 6.09
CA TYR A 78 -13.03 -9.59 7.14
C TYR A 78 -11.57 -9.58 7.58
N ALA A 79 -11.10 -8.41 7.97
CA ALA A 79 -9.85 -8.23 8.73
C ALA A 79 -10.17 -7.57 10.07
N GLN A 80 -9.45 -7.97 11.12
CA GLN A 80 -9.52 -7.33 12.43
C GLN A 80 -8.14 -6.83 12.81
N PHE A 81 -8.07 -5.57 13.22
CA PHE A 81 -6.81 -4.95 13.59
C PHE A 81 -7.03 -3.89 14.67
N ARG A 82 -5.98 -3.64 15.44
CA ARG A 82 -5.92 -2.62 16.47
C ARG A 82 -4.86 -1.59 16.10
N THR A 83 -5.20 -0.31 16.24
CA THR A 83 -4.23 0.78 16.19
C THR A 83 -4.01 1.29 17.60
N GLU A 84 -2.80 1.72 17.93
CA GLU A 84 -2.45 2.19 19.28
C GLU A 84 -1.59 3.44 19.17
N LEU A 85 -1.78 4.36 20.11
CA LEU A 85 -0.91 5.50 20.37
C LEU A 85 -0.41 5.41 21.81
N SER A 86 0.90 5.52 22.00
CA SER A 86 1.52 5.76 23.30
C SER A 86 2.41 6.99 23.22
N ILE A 87 2.35 7.84 24.24
CA ILE A 87 3.15 9.06 24.35
C ILE A 87 3.92 9.01 25.66
N THR A 88 5.21 9.30 25.59
CA THR A 88 6.09 9.40 26.75
C THR A 88 6.83 10.74 26.79
N GLN A 89 7.19 11.18 27.99
CA GLN A 89 8.04 12.35 28.21
C GLN A 89 9.02 12.01 29.33
N ASN A 90 10.32 12.16 29.08
CA ASN A 90 11.39 11.84 30.04
C ASN A 90 11.30 10.41 30.63
N GLY A 91 10.74 9.45 29.88
CA GLY A 91 10.54 8.07 30.33
C GLY A 91 9.17 7.78 30.95
N ASP A 92 8.43 8.82 31.35
CA ASP A 92 7.10 8.67 31.94
C ASP A 92 6.03 8.53 30.86
N SER A 93 5.07 7.62 31.06
CA SER A 93 3.91 7.44 30.19
C SER A 93 2.89 8.56 30.39
N ILE A 94 2.69 9.39 29.37
CA ILE A 94 1.79 10.55 29.39
C ILE A 94 0.39 10.19 28.90
N TYR A 95 0.31 9.36 27.86
CA TYR A 95 -0.96 9.00 27.23
C TYR A 95 -0.86 7.63 26.56
N GLN A 96 -1.92 6.83 26.67
CA GLN A 96 -2.07 5.59 25.92
C GLN A 96 -3.53 5.41 25.52
N ASN A 97 -3.76 5.06 24.26
CA ASN A 97 -5.09 4.74 23.77
C ASN A 97 -5.00 3.79 22.56
N TYR A 98 -6.10 3.10 22.26
CA TYR A 98 -6.19 2.23 21.10
C TYR A 98 -7.58 2.29 20.46
N HIS A 99 -7.63 2.01 19.16
CA HIS A 99 -8.88 1.78 18.44
C HIS A 99 -8.90 0.34 17.90
N LEU A 100 -10.07 -0.28 17.91
CA LEU A 100 -10.28 -1.62 17.37
C LEU A 100 -11.18 -1.54 16.13
N TYR A 101 -10.73 -2.11 15.03
CA TYR A 101 -11.43 -2.05 13.75
C TYR A 101 -11.73 -3.44 13.20
N LYS A 102 -12.85 -3.52 12.48
CA LYS A 102 -13.23 -4.65 11.62
C LYS A 102 -13.47 -4.12 10.20
N SER A 103 -12.64 -4.52 9.25
CA SER A 103 -12.84 -4.26 7.82
C SER A 103 -13.67 -5.40 7.22
N LEU A 104 -14.64 -5.09 6.36
CA LEU A 104 -15.50 -6.04 5.65
C LEU A 104 -15.38 -5.80 4.15
N ALA A 105 -15.30 -6.86 3.35
CA ALA A 105 -15.37 -6.84 1.89
C ALA A 105 -16.18 -8.06 1.43
N ARG A 106 -16.90 -8.02 0.30
CA ARG A 106 -17.68 -9.21 -0.13
C ARG A 106 -16.78 -10.31 -0.69
N ASP A 107 -15.77 -9.93 -1.47
CA ASP A 107 -14.77 -10.85 -2.02
C ASP A 107 -13.42 -10.13 -2.31
N THR A 108 -12.43 -10.87 -2.80
CA THR A 108 -11.08 -10.35 -3.09
C THR A 108 -11.04 -9.34 -4.24
N SER A 109 -12.07 -9.26 -5.08
CA SER A 109 -12.18 -8.27 -6.16
C SER A 109 -12.60 -6.89 -5.64
N GLU A 110 -13.29 -6.83 -4.50
CA GLU A 110 -13.60 -5.59 -3.79
C GLU A 110 -12.45 -5.08 -2.91
N LEU A 111 -11.45 -5.93 -2.62
CA LEU A 111 -10.25 -5.52 -1.90
C LEU A 111 -9.40 -4.59 -2.78
N LYS A 112 -9.55 -3.28 -2.54
CA LYS A 112 -8.64 -2.28 -3.10
C LYS A 112 -7.32 -2.34 -2.35
N LEU A 113 -6.46 -3.30 -2.72
CA LEU A 113 -5.17 -3.57 -2.07
C LEU A 113 -4.29 -2.32 -1.91
N PHE A 114 -4.42 -1.36 -2.84
CA PHE A 114 -3.69 -0.09 -2.87
C PHE A 114 -4.42 1.07 -2.19
N SER A 115 -5.63 0.87 -1.66
CA SER A 115 -6.31 1.87 -0.83
C SER A 115 -5.71 1.92 0.56
N GLN A 116 -5.62 3.12 1.12
CA GLN A 116 -5.14 3.33 2.47
C GLN A 116 -6.28 3.29 3.48
N TYR A 117 -6.05 2.60 4.60
CA TYR A 117 -6.77 2.86 5.82
C TYR A 117 -6.11 4.06 6.52
N ASN A 118 -6.92 4.95 7.09
CA ASN A 118 -6.45 6.09 7.86
C ASN A 118 -7.11 6.06 9.23
N ASP A 119 -6.32 6.34 10.26
CA ASP A 119 -6.77 6.53 11.63
C ASP A 119 -6.17 7.81 12.22
N ILE A 120 -6.82 8.34 13.25
CA ILE A 120 -6.44 9.57 13.92
C ILE A 120 -6.67 9.44 15.43
N PHE A 121 -5.62 9.70 16.20
CA PHE A 121 -5.71 9.88 17.64
C PHE A 121 -5.66 11.36 17.97
N LYS A 122 -6.47 11.77 18.95
CA LYS A 122 -6.67 13.16 19.33
C LYS A 122 -6.43 13.28 20.83
N THR A 123 -5.56 14.20 21.23
CA THR A 123 -5.28 14.43 22.65
C THR A 123 -4.86 15.89 22.89
N VAL A 124 -4.74 16.29 24.15
CA VAL A 124 -4.29 17.62 24.55
C VAL A 124 -2.98 17.48 25.30
N LEU A 125 -1.95 18.22 24.86
CA LEU A 125 -0.61 18.19 25.45
C LEU A 125 -0.17 19.60 25.85
N LYS A 126 0.61 19.70 26.94
CA LYS A 126 1.29 20.94 27.30
C LYS A 126 2.47 21.19 26.36
N PRO A 127 2.94 22.45 26.19
CA PRO A 127 4.16 22.74 25.47
C PRO A 127 5.34 21.91 25.96
N GLY A 128 6.12 21.34 25.05
CA GLY A 128 7.21 20.43 25.38
C GLY A 128 7.58 19.48 24.26
N THR A 129 8.58 18.63 24.52
CA THR A 129 8.99 17.56 23.61
C THR A 129 8.55 16.21 24.18
N TYR A 130 8.00 15.35 23.33
CA TYR A 130 7.51 14.02 23.68
C TYR A 130 8.02 12.99 22.67
N GLN A 131 8.00 11.71 23.05
CA GLN A 131 8.12 10.61 22.10
C GLN A 131 6.76 9.93 21.96
N ALA A 132 6.25 9.87 20.74
CA ALA A 132 5.03 9.15 20.42
C ALA A 132 5.35 7.90 19.61
N ARG A 133 4.77 6.77 20.00
CA ARG A 133 4.80 5.51 19.25
C ARG A 133 3.40 5.19 18.78
N LEU A 134 3.24 5.09 17.46
CA LEU A 134 2.04 4.58 16.81
C LEU A 134 2.27 3.12 16.41
N LYS A 135 1.26 2.29 16.64
CA LYS A 135 1.33 0.85 16.37
C LYS A 135 0.08 0.38 15.62
N LEU A 136 0.28 -0.52 14.67
CA LEU A 136 -0.74 -1.34 14.05
C LEU A 136 -0.51 -2.79 14.47
N TYR A 137 -1.56 -3.46 14.91
CA TYR A 137 -1.56 -4.87 15.23
C TYR A 137 -2.66 -5.57 14.43
N ASP A 138 -2.25 -6.43 13.49
CA ASP A 138 -3.17 -7.32 12.77
C ASP A 138 -3.48 -8.52 13.66
N ILE A 139 -4.75 -8.61 14.10
CA ILE A 139 -5.18 -9.60 15.09
C ILE A 139 -5.15 -11.01 14.51
N LEU A 140 -5.47 -11.15 13.23
CA LEU A 140 -5.53 -12.45 12.56
C LEU A 140 -4.13 -12.97 12.24
N ALA A 141 -3.26 -12.10 11.72
CA ALA A 141 -1.88 -12.47 11.38
C ALA A 141 -0.93 -12.50 12.58
N LYS A 142 -1.31 -11.90 13.72
CA LYS A 142 -0.43 -11.62 14.86
C LYS A 142 0.84 -10.86 14.46
N ARG A 143 0.73 -9.99 13.46
CA ARG A 143 1.83 -9.15 12.95
C ARG A 143 1.65 -7.72 13.42
N THR A 144 2.75 -6.99 13.50
CA THR A 144 2.71 -5.60 13.96
C THR A 144 3.60 -4.67 13.16
N GLY A 145 3.18 -3.42 13.06
CA GLY A 145 3.94 -2.31 12.52
C GLY A 145 4.01 -1.22 13.56
N GLU A 146 5.18 -0.62 13.73
CA GLU A 146 5.37 0.48 14.69
C GLU A 146 6.10 1.63 14.00
N TYR A 147 5.78 2.85 14.42
CA TYR A 147 6.41 4.09 13.97
C TYR A 147 6.58 5.02 15.16
N GLU A 148 7.82 5.46 15.40
CA GLU A 148 8.15 6.40 16.47
C GLU A 148 8.40 7.81 15.91
N LEU A 149 7.84 8.81 16.59
CA LEU A 149 7.93 10.22 16.26
C LEU A 149 8.38 11.00 17.48
N THR A 150 9.34 11.90 17.29
CA THR A 150 9.57 12.98 18.25
C THR A 150 8.57 14.10 18.00
N VAL A 151 7.75 14.38 19.00
CA VAL A 151 6.65 15.34 18.96
C VAL A 151 7.08 16.61 19.66
N PHE A 152 7.16 17.70 18.92
CA PHE A 152 7.39 19.02 19.48
C PHE A 152 6.07 19.77 19.55
N VAL A 153 5.62 20.08 20.76
CA VAL A 153 4.42 20.87 21.03
C VAL A 153 4.86 22.29 21.36
N PRO A 154 4.67 23.27 20.46
CA PRO A 154 5.06 24.65 20.72
C PRO A 154 4.12 25.32 21.71
N ARG A 155 4.62 26.36 22.39
CA ARG A 155 3.74 27.36 23.01
C ARG A 155 3.22 28.27 21.91
N ILE A 156 1.91 28.45 21.82
CA ILE A 156 1.31 29.43 20.92
C ILE A 156 1.44 30.78 21.63
N GLY A 157 2.16 31.70 21.00
CA GLY A 157 2.48 33.00 21.57
C GLY A 157 1.30 33.97 21.50
N GLU A 158 1.47 35.13 22.13
CA GLU A 158 0.59 36.28 21.95
C GLU A 158 0.86 36.90 20.56
N GLY A 159 -0.19 37.25 19.83
CA GLY A 159 -0.09 37.78 18.46
C GLY A 159 -0.13 36.72 17.35
N LEU A 160 -0.10 37.19 16.10
CA LEU A 160 -0.33 36.38 14.89
C LEU A 160 0.51 35.09 14.87
N SER A 161 -0.18 33.96 14.98
CA SER A 161 0.43 32.65 15.10
C SER A 161 -0.22 31.62 14.18
N LEU A 162 0.51 30.55 13.87
CA LEU A 162 0.04 29.47 13.00
C LEU A 162 0.04 28.13 13.74
N SER A 163 -0.93 27.28 13.42
CA SER A 163 -0.87 25.86 13.73
C SER A 163 0.26 25.17 12.94
N SER A 164 0.48 23.90 13.24
CA SER A 164 1.23 23.04 12.32
C SER A 164 0.50 22.97 10.96
N ILE A 165 1.25 22.80 9.88
CA ILE A 165 0.67 22.43 8.58
C ILE A 165 0.31 20.95 8.63
N GLN A 166 -0.96 20.62 8.40
CA GLN A 166 -1.39 19.26 8.12
C GLN A 166 -1.43 19.03 6.61
N LEU A 167 -0.60 18.12 6.11
CA LEU A 167 -0.70 17.67 4.72
C LEU A 167 -1.85 16.67 4.57
N CYS A 168 -2.64 16.86 3.53
CA CYS A 168 -3.91 16.18 3.33
C CYS A 168 -3.95 15.52 1.94
N SER A 169 -4.58 14.34 1.87
CA SER A 169 -4.90 13.65 0.62
C SER A 169 -6.18 14.22 -0.02
N SER A 170 -7.10 14.74 0.79
CA SER A 170 -8.25 15.51 0.32
C SER A 170 -8.83 16.40 1.43
N ILE A 171 -9.45 17.51 1.03
CA ILE A 171 -10.24 18.38 1.90
C ILE A 171 -11.57 18.65 1.19
N LYS A 172 -12.69 18.37 1.85
CA LYS A 172 -14.04 18.56 1.31
C LYS A 172 -14.95 19.17 2.36
N LYS A 173 -16.02 19.86 1.94
CA LYS A 173 -17.08 20.28 2.87
C LYS A 173 -17.68 19.03 3.53
N ALA A 174 -17.87 19.08 4.85
CA ALA A 174 -18.45 17.96 5.57
C ALA A 174 -19.95 17.82 5.25
N GLY A 175 -20.42 16.58 5.09
CA GLY A 175 -21.85 16.28 4.96
C GLY A 175 -22.64 16.38 6.27
N GLY A 176 -21.96 16.59 7.39
CA GLY A 176 -22.53 16.74 8.71
C GLY A 176 -21.48 17.16 9.74
N PRO A 177 -21.88 17.53 10.97
CA PRO A 177 -20.97 18.07 11.98
C PRO A 177 -20.13 17.00 12.68
N ARG A 178 -20.35 15.71 12.38
CA ARG A 178 -19.72 14.58 13.07
C ARG A 178 -18.96 13.71 12.09
N GLY A 179 -17.84 13.18 12.56
CA GLY A 179 -17.01 12.23 11.82
C GLY A 179 -15.58 12.28 12.35
N LEU A 180 -14.87 11.16 12.22
CA LEU A 180 -13.52 11.02 12.75
C LEU A 180 -12.55 12.10 12.19
N PHE A 181 -12.73 12.44 10.91
CA PHE A 181 -11.93 13.42 10.16
C PHE A 181 -12.64 14.77 9.96
N VAL A 182 -13.76 15.01 10.64
CA VAL A 182 -14.50 16.26 10.50
C VAL A 182 -13.96 17.30 11.48
N LYS A 183 -13.55 18.47 10.95
CA LYS A 183 -13.20 19.67 11.74
C LYS A 183 -13.50 20.94 10.96
N ASN A 184 -13.91 22.00 11.67
CA ASN A 184 -14.27 23.30 11.10
C ASN A 184 -15.18 23.21 9.86
N GLY A 185 -16.19 22.34 9.90
CA GLY A 185 -17.16 22.15 8.81
C GLY A 185 -16.62 21.41 7.58
N MET A 186 -15.44 20.80 7.68
CA MET A 186 -14.78 20.08 6.58
C MET A 186 -14.40 18.67 6.98
N THR A 187 -14.44 17.74 6.03
CA THR A 187 -13.77 16.45 6.13
C THR A 187 -12.33 16.62 5.64
N VAL A 188 -11.37 16.50 6.55
CA VAL A 188 -9.94 16.72 6.30
C VAL A 188 -9.21 15.37 6.38
N MET A 189 -8.94 14.74 5.24
CA MET A 189 -8.28 13.44 5.18
C MET A 189 -6.76 13.63 5.20
N PRO A 190 -6.04 13.16 6.25
CA PRO A 190 -4.60 13.34 6.35
C PRO A 190 -3.85 12.58 5.24
N ASN A 191 -2.63 13.01 4.95
CA ASN A 191 -1.61 12.21 4.28
C ASN A 191 -0.48 11.95 5.29
N ALA A 192 -0.61 10.87 6.07
CA ALA A 192 0.36 10.53 7.11
C ALA A 192 1.75 10.16 6.56
N GLN A 193 1.88 9.95 5.24
CA GLN A 193 3.16 9.62 4.61
C GLN A 193 4.00 10.86 4.28
N ASN A 194 3.36 12.05 4.23
CA ASN A 194 3.96 13.27 3.68
C ASN A 194 4.64 13.02 2.32
N ARG A 195 4.07 12.12 1.51
CA ARG A 195 4.59 11.67 0.22
C ARG A 195 3.55 11.82 -0.86
N PHE A 196 4.01 12.27 -2.02
CA PHE A 196 3.20 12.45 -3.21
C PHE A 196 3.88 11.75 -4.39
N ASP A 197 3.08 11.10 -5.21
CA ASP A 197 3.53 10.29 -6.34
C ASP A 197 2.58 10.48 -7.53
N PRO A 198 2.86 9.91 -8.72
CA PRO A 198 1.99 10.12 -9.86
C PRO A 198 0.58 9.53 -9.70
N MET A 199 0.35 8.55 -8.81
CA MET A 199 -1.00 8.06 -8.46
C MET A 199 -1.71 9.01 -7.51
N HIS A 200 -0.97 9.70 -6.64
CA HIS A 200 -1.46 10.66 -5.65
C HIS A 200 -0.78 12.02 -5.81
N PRO A 201 -1.00 12.73 -6.92
CA PRO A 201 -0.22 13.92 -7.25
C PRO A 201 -0.69 15.18 -6.52
N MET A 202 -1.90 15.16 -5.97
CA MET A 202 -2.51 16.31 -5.33
C MET A 202 -2.04 16.44 -3.88
N LEU A 203 -1.38 17.56 -3.58
CA LEU A 203 -1.09 17.99 -2.22
C LEU A 203 -2.12 19.02 -1.80
N TYR A 204 -2.86 18.73 -0.74
CA TYR A 204 -3.66 19.70 -0.01
C TYR A 204 -3.00 20.00 1.33
N TYR A 205 -3.21 21.20 1.85
CA TYR A 205 -2.80 21.52 3.22
C TYR A 205 -3.89 22.25 3.99
N TYR A 206 -3.84 22.08 5.30
CA TYR A 206 -4.70 22.73 6.28
C TYR A 206 -3.82 23.42 7.31
N VAL A 207 -4.12 24.68 7.62
CA VAL A 207 -3.46 25.46 8.68
C VAL A 207 -4.47 26.39 9.34
N GLU A 208 -4.32 26.61 10.64
CA GLU A 208 -5.10 27.58 11.40
C GLU A 208 -4.24 28.78 11.75
N LEU A 209 -4.84 29.96 11.64
CA LEU A 209 -4.30 31.24 12.06
C LEU A 209 -4.98 31.62 13.37
N TYR A 210 -4.19 32.09 14.33
CA TYR A 210 -4.64 32.48 15.66
C TYR A 210 -4.31 33.93 15.96
N ASN A 211 -5.06 34.51 16.92
CA ASN A 211 -4.85 35.85 17.46
C ASN A 211 -4.95 36.94 16.37
N LEU A 212 -5.99 36.85 15.54
CA LEU A 212 -6.29 37.79 14.48
C LEU A 212 -7.12 38.99 14.96
N GLU A 213 -7.45 39.04 16.25
CA GLU A 213 -8.19 40.16 16.85
C GLU A 213 -7.55 41.51 16.47
N ASN A 214 -8.41 42.47 16.14
CA ASN A 214 -8.02 43.82 15.72
C ASN A 214 -7.24 43.93 14.39
N MET A 215 -7.05 42.85 13.62
CA MET A 215 -6.48 42.93 12.28
C MET A 215 -7.56 43.15 11.21
N PRO A 216 -7.42 44.13 10.30
CA PRO A 216 -8.39 44.31 9.21
C PRO A 216 -8.30 43.21 8.14
N GLY A 217 -7.17 42.51 8.06
CA GLY A 217 -6.89 41.48 7.07
C GLY A 217 -5.45 40.96 7.17
N TYR A 218 -5.11 40.00 6.31
CA TYR A 218 -3.76 39.47 6.17
C TYR A 218 -3.50 39.01 4.72
N ASN A 219 -2.23 38.95 4.37
CA ASN A 219 -1.74 38.38 3.13
C ASN A 219 -1.13 37.01 3.42
N ILE A 220 -1.54 35.98 2.68
CA ILE A 220 -1.02 34.61 2.81
C ILE A 220 -0.48 34.12 1.47
N GLN A 221 0.66 33.42 1.52
CA GLN A 221 1.27 32.76 0.37
C GLN A 221 1.92 31.46 0.82
N TYR A 222 1.76 30.39 0.05
CA TYR A 222 2.59 29.22 0.22
C TYR A 222 3.80 29.27 -0.72
N ASN A 223 4.93 28.73 -0.28
CA ASN A 223 6.17 28.61 -1.05
C ASN A 223 6.68 27.17 -0.94
N ILE A 224 7.24 26.63 -2.02
CA ILE A 224 7.87 25.32 -2.06
C ILE A 224 9.36 25.55 -2.13
N LEU A 225 10.08 25.14 -1.10
CA LEU A 225 11.53 25.25 -1.03
C LEU A 225 12.19 23.88 -1.22
N SER A 226 13.38 23.86 -1.81
CA SER A 226 14.26 22.68 -1.80
C SER A 226 14.74 22.38 -0.37
N MET A 227 15.49 21.29 -0.20
CA MET A 227 16.17 21.01 1.08
C MET A 227 17.25 22.04 1.41
N ASP A 228 17.84 22.66 0.39
CA ASP A 228 18.89 23.69 0.53
C ASP A 228 18.30 25.09 0.81
N GLY A 229 16.97 25.22 0.73
CA GLY A 229 16.25 26.47 1.02
C GLY A 229 15.89 27.30 -0.22
N ASP A 230 16.31 26.86 -1.42
CA ASP A 230 15.98 27.55 -2.66
C ASP A 230 14.50 27.48 -2.99
N THR A 231 13.94 28.60 -3.44
CA THR A 231 12.56 28.67 -3.89
C THR A 231 12.38 27.91 -5.20
N VAL A 232 11.59 26.84 -5.17
CA VAL A 232 11.22 26.01 -6.33
C VAL A 232 9.93 26.52 -6.97
N LYS A 233 8.96 26.94 -6.15
CA LYS A 233 7.67 27.45 -6.62
C LYS A 233 7.04 28.38 -5.59
N ASN A 234 6.50 29.49 -6.06
CA ASN A 234 5.63 30.36 -5.26
C ASN A 234 4.17 30.08 -5.59
N GLY A 235 3.34 29.99 -4.56
CA GLY A 235 1.89 30.01 -4.67
C GLY A 235 1.36 31.42 -4.95
N PRO A 236 0.06 31.55 -5.27
CA PRO A 236 -0.56 32.86 -5.40
C PRO A 236 -0.55 33.60 -4.06
N LEU A 237 -0.23 34.89 -4.08
CA LEU A 237 -0.45 35.78 -2.94
C LEU A 237 -1.96 36.03 -2.81
N ARG A 238 -2.53 35.78 -1.64
CA ARG A 238 -3.95 35.99 -1.38
C ARG A 238 -4.14 36.98 -0.25
N ASN A 239 -5.00 37.97 -0.48
CA ASN A 239 -5.43 38.92 0.53
C ASN A 239 -6.74 38.41 1.15
N ARG A 240 -6.80 38.40 2.47
CA ARG A 240 -7.90 37.84 3.26
C ARG A 240 -8.38 38.88 4.27
N LYS A 241 -9.69 38.92 4.48
CA LYS A 241 -10.29 39.68 5.58
C LYS A 241 -10.31 38.81 6.84
N VAL A 242 -10.17 39.46 7.98
CA VAL A 242 -10.44 38.81 9.26
C VAL A 242 -11.94 38.92 9.55
N ILE A 243 -12.52 37.78 9.88
CA ILE A 243 -13.93 37.53 10.19
C ILE A 243 -14.01 36.98 11.63
N ASN A 244 -13.08 36.11 12.00
CA ASN A 244 -13.00 35.50 13.33
C ASN A 244 -11.60 35.68 13.91
N ASN A 245 -11.48 35.68 15.25
CA ASN A 245 -10.18 35.75 15.93
C ASN A 245 -9.24 34.59 15.51
N ASN A 246 -9.81 33.43 15.21
CA ASN A 246 -9.10 32.28 14.65
C ASN A 246 -9.70 31.93 13.28
N GLN A 247 -8.86 31.71 12.27
CA GLN A 247 -9.31 31.38 10.91
C GLN A 247 -8.57 30.19 10.34
N VAL A 248 -9.25 29.47 9.45
CA VAL A 248 -8.69 28.31 8.76
C VAL A 248 -8.33 28.70 7.34
N GLU A 249 -7.13 28.32 6.91
CA GLU A 249 -6.70 28.44 5.52
C GLU A 249 -6.41 27.05 4.96
N ILE A 250 -6.94 26.82 3.77
CA ILE A 250 -6.73 25.60 2.99
C ILE A 250 -6.32 25.98 1.57
N ASP A 251 -5.43 25.19 1.00
CA ASP A 251 -5.10 25.29 -0.42
C ASP A 251 -4.57 23.94 -0.92
N GLY A 252 -4.37 23.84 -2.23
CA GLY A 252 -3.74 22.67 -2.81
C GLY A 252 -3.10 22.92 -4.16
N PHE A 253 -2.22 22.02 -4.55
CA PHE A 253 -1.55 22.07 -5.85
C PHE A 253 -1.14 20.68 -6.32
N ASN A 254 -0.99 20.55 -7.64
CA ASN A 254 -0.47 19.35 -8.26
C ASN A 254 1.06 19.32 -8.14
N THR A 255 1.60 18.23 -7.60
CA THR A 255 3.05 17.98 -7.40
C THR A 255 3.73 17.35 -8.63
N MET A 256 2.99 17.05 -9.70
CA MET A 256 3.53 16.44 -10.92
C MET A 256 4.63 17.27 -11.57
N ALA A 257 4.51 18.59 -11.53
CA ALA A 257 5.51 19.51 -12.08
C ALA A 257 6.80 19.59 -11.24
N LEU A 258 6.75 19.18 -9.96
CA LEU A 258 7.92 19.15 -9.09
C LEU A 258 8.80 17.94 -9.45
N PRO A 259 10.13 18.08 -9.53
CA PRO A 259 11.04 16.94 -9.64
C PRO A 259 10.89 15.93 -8.49
N ALA A 260 11.48 14.74 -8.65
CA ALA A 260 11.61 13.81 -7.54
C ALA A 260 12.57 14.41 -6.50
N GLY A 261 12.16 14.47 -5.24
CA GLY A 261 12.95 15.10 -4.20
C GLY A 261 12.22 15.26 -2.88
N ILE A 262 12.91 15.86 -1.93
CA ILE A 262 12.36 16.28 -0.64
C ILE A 262 12.26 17.80 -0.67
N TYR A 263 11.14 18.33 -0.20
CA TYR A 263 10.82 19.75 -0.23
C TYR A 263 10.26 20.21 1.11
N ASN A 264 10.27 21.51 1.34
CA ASN A 264 9.51 22.15 2.41
C ASN A 264 8.35 22.94 1.79
N LEU A 265 7.13 22.66 2.23
CA LEU A 265 6.02 23.59 2.07
C LEU A 265 6.13 24.63 3.18
N VAL A 266 6.26 25.89 2.80
CA VAL A 266 6.33 27.04 3.70
C VAL A 266 5.06 27.85 3.52
N VAL A 267 4.38 28.20 4.60
CA VAL A 267 3.25 29.13 4.59
C VAL A 267 3.70 30.41 5.27
N ASP A 268 3.66 31.50 4.51
CA ASP A 268 3.99 32.85 4.94
C ASP A 268 2.70 33.64 5.13
N VAL A 269 2.55 34.27 6.30
CA VAL A 269 1.43 35.17 6.60
C VAL A 269 1.96 36.50 7.10
N LYS A 270 1.44 37.59 6.53
CA LYS A 270 1.73 38.97 6.95
C LYS A 270 0.41 39.68 7.24
N GLY A 271 0.28 40.28 8.41
CA GLY A 271 -0.86 41.15 8.74
C GLY A 271 -0.94 42.33 7.77
N ALA A 272 -2.15 42.78 7.49
CA ALA A 272 -2.38 43.99 6.70
C ALA A 272 -1.96 45.27 7.45
N ASP A 273 -1.67 45.16 8.75
CA ASP A 273 -1.03 46.18 9.58
C ASP A 273 0.42 46.47 9.18
N GLY A 274 1.06 45.57 8.42
CA GLY A 274 2.46 45.66 8.00
C GLY A 274 3.48 45.30 9.09
N ASN A 275 3.04 45.14 10.34
CA ASN A 275 3.90 44.93 11.50
C ASN A 275 3.89 43.48 12.01
N SER A 276 2.86 42.70 11.65
CA SER A 276 2.73 41.31 12.08
C SER A 276 3.15 40.35 10.96
N ALA A 277 4.04 39.41 11.23
CA ALA A 277 4.41 38.37 10.26
C ALA A 277 4.76 37.06 10.94
N THR A 278 4.38 35.95 10.33
CA THR A 278 4.69 34.61 10.83
C THR A 278 4.86 33.62 9.68
N ARG A 279 5.60 32.55 9.95
CA ARG A 279 5.95 31.52 8.99
C ARG A 279 5.94 30.16 9.66
N ILE A 280 5.40 29.17 8.96
CA ILE A 280 5.50 27.77 9.35
C ILE A 280 5.95 26.94 8.15
N LYS A 281 6.64 25.81 8.40
CA LYS A 281 7.10 24.91 7.35
C LYS A 281 6.81 23.45 7.67
N LYS A 282 6.58 22.65 6.63
CA LYS A 282 6.40 21.20 6.72
C LYS A 282 7.12 20.51 5.58
N LYS A 283 7.89 19.47 5.91
CA LYS A 283 8.62 18.66 4.95
C LYS A 283 7.66 17.70 4.24
N PHE A 284 7.85 17.52 2.94
CA PHE A 284 7.20 16.48 2.15
C PHE A 284 8.15 15.92 1.10
N SER A 285 7.81 14.77 0.53
CA SER A 285 8.57 14.16 -0.56
C SER A 285 7.71 13.97 -1.80
N VAL A 286 8.32 14.22 -2.97
CA VAL A 286 7.75 13.87 -4.26
C VAL A 286 8.56 12.71 -4.80
N THR A 287 7.90 11.59 -5.04
CA THR A 287 8.50 10.49 -5.78
C THR A 287 7.95 10.47 -7.18
N LYS A 288 8.84 10.21 -8.14
CA LYS A 288 8.45 9.84 -9.49
C LYS A 288 8.69 8.35 -9.63
N TYR A 289 7.94 7.69 -10.50
CA TYR A 289 8.40 6.40 -10.99
C TYR A 289 9.80 6.60 -11.54
N LYS A 290 10.75 5.78 -11.05
CA LYS A 290 12.06 5.72 -11.68
C LYS A 290 11.80 5.27 -13.12
N LYS A 291 11.88 6.21 -14.08
CA LYS A 291 12.17 5.83 -15.45
C LYS A 291 13.43 4.98 -15.33
N ARG A 292 13.36 3.67 -15.60
CA ARG A 292 14.57 2.85 -15.79
C ARG A 292 15.45 3.70 -16.71
N LYS A 293 16.66 4.07 -16.25
CA LYS A 293 17.62 4.83 -17.06
C LYS A 293 17.61 4.17 -18.43
N LYS A 294 17.17 4.90 -19.46
CA LYS A 294 17.46 4.51 -20.83
C LYS A 294 18.98 4.41 -20.86
N VAL A 295 19.51 3.20 -21.04
CA VAL A 295 20.81 3.08 -21.69
C VAL A 295 20.65 3.92 -22.96
N LYS A 296 21.46 4.96 -23.11
CA LYS A 296 21.53 5.71 -24.36
C LYS A 296 22.07 4.74 -25.40
N THR A 297 21.19 4.03 -26.08
CA THR A 297 21.45 3.67 -27.46
C THR A 297 21.01 4.91 -28.24
N ALA A 298 21.95 5.55 -28.91
CA ALA A 298 21.61 6.55 -29.91
C ALA A 298 20.75 5.86 -30.98
N GLY A 299 19.58 6.43 -31.27
CA GLY A 299 18.63 5.90 -32.26
C GLY A 299 17.21 5.89 -31.72
N ASP A 300 16.26 6.16 -32.61
CA ASP A 300 14.83 5.86 -32.50
C ASP A 300 13.95 6.88 -31.77
N ASN A 301 13.71 7.99 -32.47
CA ASN A 301 12.37 8.56 -32.63
C ASN A 301 11.53 7.76 -33.66
N ALA A 302 11.83 6.48 -33.86
CA ALA A 302 10.99 5.59 -34.64
C ALA A 302 9.86 5.06 -33.73
N LEU A 303 8.64 4.97 -34.27
CA LEU A 303 7.62 4.10 -33.69
C LEU A 303 8.27 2.73 -33.45
N PRO A 304 8.02 2.04 -32.31
CA PRO A 304 8.51 0.69 -32.16
C PRO A 304 8.05 -0.11 -33.38
N GLU A 305 8.96 -0.88 -34.00
CA GLU A 305 8.61 -1.71 -35.15
C GLU A 305 7.37 -2.54 -34.77
N MET A 306 6.22 -2.17 -35.35
CA MET A 306 4.97 -2.82 -35.01
C MET A 306 5.08 -4.25 -35.49
N SER A 307 4.92 -5.23 -34.59
CA SER A 307 4.83 -6.61 -35.04
C SER A 307 3.71 -6.69 -36.07
N GLN A 308 4.00 -7.17 -37.29
CA GLN A 308 3.04 -7.25 -38.41
C GLN A 308 1.71 -7.91 -37.99
N ILE A 309 1.75 -8.73 -36.94
CA ILE A 309 0.61 -9.39 -36.30
C ILE A 309 -0.45 -8.40 -35.78
N PHE A 310 -0.07 -7.27 -35.16
CA PHE A 310 -1.04 -6.29 -34.66
C PHE A 310 -1.68 -5.45 -35.77
N VAL A 311 -0.96 -5.27 -36.89
CA VAL A 311 -1.46 -4.55 -38.08
C VAL A 311 -2.65 -5.29 -38.70
N ALA A 312 -2.62 -6.62 -38.67
CA ALA A 312 -3.67 -7.47 -39.21
C ALA A 312 -4.89 -7.66 -38.28
N MET A 313 -4.82 -7.22 -37.02
CA MET A 313 -5.92 -7.38 -36.05
C MET A 313 -6.93 -6.23 -36.14
N SER A 314 -8.21 -6.58 -36.02
CA SER A 314 -9.33 -5.65 -35.83
C SER A 314 -9.31 -5.01 -34.43
N GLU A 315 -10.07 -3.93 -34.26
CA GLU A 315 -10.21 -3.27 -32.96
C GLU A 315 -10.74 -4.23 -31.88
N ASP A 316 -11.75 -5.04 -32.19
CA ASP A 316 -12.33 -5.99 -31.26
C ASP A 316 -11.33 -7.06 -30.80
N GLU A 317 -10.51 -7.57 -31.72
CA GLU A 317 -9.45 -8.53 -31.40
C GLU A 317 -8.38 -7.93 -30.49
N LEU A 318 -8.02 -6.66 -30.71
CA LEU A 318 -7.07 -5.94 -29.86
C LEU A 318 -7.65 -5.71 -28.45
N ARG A 319 -8.93 -5.33 -28.36
CA ARG A 319 -9.61 -5.13 -27.08
C ARG A 319 -9.76 -6.44 -26.31
N ASP A 320 -10.11 -7.52 -27.00
CA ASP A 320 -10.21 -8.86 -26.41
C ASP A 320 -8.84 -9.39 -25.94
N GLU A 321 -7.76 -9.15 -26.69
CA GLU A 321 -6.41 -9.49 -26.23
C GLU A 321 -6.05 -8.73 -24.95
N TYR A 322 -6.26 -7.41 -24.91
CA TYR A 322 -5.93 -6.63 -23.71
C TYR A 322 -6.72 -7.11 -22.49
N LYS A 323 -8.03 -7.36 -22.66
CA LYS A 323 -8.91 -7.86 -21.61
C LYS A 323 -8.35 -9.10 -20.90
N LYS A 324 -7.72 -9.99 -21.66
CA LYS A 324 -7.05 -11.20 -21.14
C LYS A 324 -5.65 -10.90 -20.62
N ALA A 325 -4.92 -9.98 -21.26
CA ALA A 325 -3.58 -9.56 -20.88
C ALA A 325 -3.55 -8.72 -19.58
N ARG A 326 -4.70 -8.29 -19.06
CA ARG A 326 -4.82 -7.55 -17.79
C ARG A 326 -4.11 -8.23 -16.61
N TYR A 327 -3.91 -9.55 -16.64
CA TYR A 327 -3.11 -10.25 -15.63
C TYR A 327 -1.63 -9.81 -15.57
N TYR A 328 -1.12 -9.16 -16.61
CA TYR A 328 0.22 -8.58 -16.69
C TYR A 328 0.23 -7.04 -16.69
N ALA A 329 -0.94 -6.42 -16.74
CA ALA A 329 -1.09 -4.98 -16.79
C ALA A 329 -0.89 -4.35 -15.40
N THR A 330 -0.40 -3.11 -15.36
CA THR A 330 -0.41 -2.29 -14.15
C THR A 330 -1.65 -1.41 -14.11
N ALA A 331 -1.89 -0.76 -12.96
CA ALA A 331 -2.98 0.21 -12.84
C ALA A 331 -2.82 1.40 -13.81
N GLU A 332 -1.59 1.78 -14.13
CA GLU A 332 -1.31 2.82 -15.12
C GLU A 332 -1.61 2.35 -16.56
N ASP A 333 -1.37 1.07 -16.88
CA ASP A 333 -1.73 0.52 -18.18
C ASP A 333 -3.25 0.54 -18.39
N ASP A 334 -4.02 0.22 -17.34
CA ASP A 334 -5.48 0.30 -17.36
C ASP A 334 -5.99 1.72 -17.56
N ALA A 335 -5.46 2.68 -16.78
CA ALA A 335 -5.85 4.08 -16.89
C ALA A 335 -5.49 4.67 -18.27
N LEU A 336 -4.37 4.24 -18.86
CA LEU A 336 -4.00 4.63 -20.21
C LEU A 336 -4.92 4.00 -21.25
N TYR A 337 -5.21 2.71 -21.13
CA TYR A 337 -6.08 1.96 -22.04
C TYR A 337 -7.49 2.55 -22.12
N GLU A 338 -8.05 2.98 -20.98
CA GLU A 338 -9.39 3.60 -20.91
C GLU A 338 -9.51 4.89 -21.75
N GLN A 339 -8.40 5.54 -22.07
CA GLN A 339 -8.36 6.76 -22.88
C GLN A 339 -8.10 6.48 -24.37
N LEU A 340 -7.93 5.22 -24.78
CA LEU A 340 -7.59 4.87 -26.16
C LEU A 340 -8.84 4.65 -27.02
N GLU A 341 -8.90 5.40 -28.11
CA GLU A 341 -9.90 5.28 -29.16
C GLU A 341 -9.24 4.85 -30.47
N GLY A 342 -9.86 3.91 -31.18
CA GLY A 342 -9.40 3.43 -32.48
C GLY A 342 -8.31 2.34 -32.42
N ALA A 343 -8.32 1.48 -33.45
CA ALA A 343 -7.40 0.36 -33.59
C ALA A 343 -5.91 0.75 -33.51
N ASP A 344 -5.48 1.87 -34.10
CA ASP A 344 -4.06 2.25 -34.15
C ASP A 344 -3.49 2.62 -32.78
N ALA A 345 -4.30 3.26 -31.92
CA ALA A 345 -3.92 3.57 -30.56
C ALA A 345 -3.75 2.28 -29.73
N LEU A 346 -4.67 1.32 -29.91
CA LEU A 346 -4.64 0.01 -29.25
C LEU A 346 -3.44 -0.84 -29.71
N ARG A 347 -3.13 -0.86 -31.02
CA ARG A 347 -1.95 -1.54 -31.59
C ARG A 347 -0.67 -1.01 -30.98
N THR A 348 -0.53 0.31 -30.90
CA THR A 348 0.64 0.97 -30.31
C THR A 348 0.77 0.64 -28.83
N PHE A 349 -0.35 0.66 -28.10
CA PHE A 349 -0.39 0.33 -26.68
C PHE A 349 0.00 -1.12 -26.41
N LEU A 350 -0.63 -2.09 -27.07
CA LEU A 350 -0.31 -3.52 -26.91
C LEU A 350 1.12 -3.83 -27.32
N THR A 351 1.64 -3.22 -28.39
CA THR A 351 3.04 -3.36 -28.78
C THR A 351 3.98 -2.95 -27.64
N ARG A 352 3.73 -1.79 -27.02
CA ARG A 352 4.53 -1.31 -25.89
C ARG A 352 4.36 -2.16 -24.64
N LEU A 353 3.15 -2.64 -24.36
CA LEU A 353 2.86 -3.54 -23.24
C LEU A 353 3.71 -4.81 -23.36
N TRP A 354 3.66 -5.49 -24.50
CA TRP A 354 4.39 -6.74 -24.71
C TRP A 354 5.90 -6.54 -24.78
N GLN A 355 6.40 -5.49 -25.43
CA GLN A 355 7.83 -5.15 -25.40
C GLN A 355 8.33 -4.87 -23.98
N ARG A 356 7.52 -4.22 -23.15
CA ARG A 356 7.82 -3.99 -21.74
C ARG A 356 7.93 -5.31 -20.99
N ILE A 357 6.99 -6.24 -21.21
CA ILE A 357 6.96 -7.56 -20.57
C ILE A 357 8.15 -8.42 -21.05
N ASP A 358 8.45 -8.48 -22.34
CA ASP A 358 9.61 -9.17 -22.90
C ASP A 358 10.91 -8.69 -22.24
N LYS A 359 11.06 -7.37 -22.11
CA LYS A 359 12.21 -6.76 -21.43
C LYS A 359 12.25 -7.03 -19.93
N GLN A 360 11.11 -7.19 -19.26
CA GLN A 360 11.05 -7.55 -17.84
C GLN A 360 11.47 -9.01 -17.62
N ASN A 361 11.05 -9.89 -18.53
CA ASN A 361 11.35 -11.32 -18.49
C ASN A 361 12.72 -11.68 -19.09
N ASN A 362 13.40 -10.71 -19.71
CA ASN A 362 14.68 -10.90 -20.39
C ASN A 362 14.61 -11.93 -21.52
N VAL A 363 13.57 -11.83 -22.36
CA VAL A 363 13.33 -12.73 -23.51
C VAL A 363 13.31 -11.94 -24.84
N PRO A 364 13.59 -12.60 -25.98
CA PRO A 364 13.39 -12.05 -27.31
C PRO A 364 12.03 -11.37 -27.53
N PRO A 365 11.97 -10.30 -28.35
CA PRO A 365 10.71 -9.63 -28.69
C PRO A 365 9.65 -10.58 -29.23
N GLY A 366 8.41 -10.43 -28.76
CA GLY A 366 7.25 -11.23 -29.13
C GLY A 366 7.10 -12.55 -28.38
N GLN A 367 8.12 -12.99 -27.62
CA GLN A 367 8.10 -14.30 -26.97
C GLN A 367 7.10 -14.36 -25.80
N SER A 368 6.98 -13.31 -24.99
CA SER A 368 6.02 -13.29 -23.87
C SER A 368 4.58 -13.30 -24.35
N ARG A 369 4.29 -12.58 -25.44
CA ARG A 369 2.95 -12.57 -26.07
C ARG A 369 2.60 -13.95 -26.60
N LEU A 370 3.53 -14.60 -27.31
CA LEU A 370 3.32 -15.95 -27.84
C LEU A 370 3.00 -16.95 -26.71
N GLN A 371 3.81 -16.94 -25.64
CA GLN A 371 3.59 -17.80 -24.47
C GLN A 371 2.26 -17.49 -23.77
N PHE A 372 1.90 -16.21 -23.66
CA PHE A 372 0.63 -15.79 -23.11
C PHE A 372 -0.55 -16.35 -23.93
N LEU A 373 -0.56 -16.15 -25.25
CA LEU A 373 -1.64 -16.62 -26.12
C LEU A 373 -1.77 -18.15 -26.05
N GLN A 374 -0.66 -18.88 -26.07
CA GLN A 374 -0.64 -20.33 -25.88
C GLN A 374 -1.25 -20.75 -24.53
N ARG A 375 -0.93 -20.04 -23.44
CA ARG A 375 -1.49 -20.33 -22.12
C ARG A 375 -2.97 -19.97 -22.03
N VAL A 376 -3.43 -18.92 -22.71
CA VAL A 376 -4.85 -18.56 -22.80
C VAL A 376 -5.63 -19.64 -23.54
N GLU A 377 -5.11 -20.11 -24.67
CA GLU A 377 -5.71 -21.20 -25.44
C GLU A 377 -5.76 -22.48 -24.61
N GLU A 378 -4.64 -22.86 -23.98
CA GLU A 378 -4.56 -24.02 -23.10
C GLU A 378 -5.52 -23.91 -21.91
N ALA A 379 -5.62 -22.73 -21.30
CA ALA A 379 -6.56 -22.47 -20.22
C ALA A 379 -8.01 -22.64 -20.69
N ASN A 380 -8.37 -22.08 -21.84
CA ASN A 380 -9.72 -22.20 -22.39
C ASN A 380 -10.06 -23.65 -22.78
N ALA A 381 -9.12 -24.37 -23.40
CA ALA A 381 -9.33 -25.76 -23.78
C ALA A 381 -9.55 -26.66 -22.55
N ARG A 382 -8.80 -26.44 -21.47
CA ARG A 382 -8.81 -27.35 -20.32
C ARG A 382 -9.82 -26.96 -19.25
N PHE A 383 -9.99 -25.67 -18.98
CA PHE A 383 -10.66 -25.17 -17.78
C PHE A 383 -11.97 -24.42 -18.05
N THR A 384 -12.46 -24.40 -19.28
CA THR A 384 -13.81 -23.88 -19.57
C THR A 384 -14.87 -24.79 -18.96
N ARG A 385 -15.71 -24.25 -18.07
CA ARG A 385 -16.78 -25.01 -17.39
C ARG A 385 -18.02 -24.15 -17.20
N GLY A 386 -19.19 -24.71 -17.48
CA GLY A 386 -20.50 -24.07 -17.27
C GLY A 386 -20.60 -22.64 -17.78
N GLY A 387 -20.17 -22.40 -19.02
CA GLY A 387 -20.24 -21.10 -19.68
C GLY A 387 -19.15 -20.09 -19.27
N LYS A 388 -18.34 -20.38 -18.24
CA LYS A 388 -17.19 -19.54 -17.87
C LYS A 388 -15.96 -19.97 -18.69
N PRO A 389 -15.36 -19.07 -19.50
CA PRO A 389 -14.17 -19.40 -20.28
C PRO A 389 -12.98 -19.67 -19.35
N GLY A 390 -12.15 -20.64 -19.74
CA GLY A 390 -11.06 -21.12 -18.90
C GLY A 390 -10.04 -20.06 -18.49
N TRP A 391 -9.76 -19.05 -19.32
CA TRP A 391 -8.88 -17.94 -18.94
C TRP A 391 -9.35 -17.16 -17.70
N LYS A 392 -10.66 -17.19 -17.39
CA LYS A 392 -11.24 -16.58 -16.17
C LYS A 392 -11.29 -17.53 -14.97
N SER A 393 -10.95 -18.80 -15.14
CA SER A 393 -10.89 -19.77 -14.03
C SER A 393 -9.61 -19.58 -13.22
N ASP A 394 -9.58 -20.06 -11.98
CA ASP A 394 -8.39 -19.94 -11.15
C ASP A 394 -7.22 -20.78 -11.67
N PHE A 395 -7.51 -22.00 -12.16
CA PHE A 395 -6.53 -22.79 -12.90
C PHE A 395 -5.99 -22.05 -14.11
N GLY A 396 -6.88 -21.45 -14.92
CA GLY A 396 -6.47 -20.71 -16.10
C GLY A 396 -5.64 -19.48 -15.77
N ARG A 397 -6.02 -18.72 -14.75
CA ARG A 397 -5.26 -17.56 -14.27
C ARG A 397 -3.86 -17.97 -13.80
N VAL A 398 -3.75 -19.00 -12.95
CA VAL A 398 -2.45 -19.48 -12.45
C VAL A 398 -1.59 -19.99 -13.60
N LEU A 399 -2.17 -20.77 -14.53
CA LEU A 399 -1.48 -21.22 -15.74
C LEU A 399 -0.99 -20.04 -16.59
N ILE A 400 -1.81 -19.02 -16.79
CA ILE A 400 -1.45 -17.84 -17.57
C ILE A 400 -0.28 -17.11 -16.90
N VAL A 401 -0.42 -16.74 -15.62
CA VAL A 401 0.54 -15.90 -14.90
C VAL A 401 1.86 -16.63 -14.63
N TYR A 402 1.80 -17.88 -14.17
CA TYR A 402 2.96 -18.62 -13.66
C TYR A 402 3.46 -19.70 -14.61
N GLY A 403 2.70 -20.03 -15.65
CA GLY A 403 3.04 -21.11 -16.58
C GLY A 403 2.61 -22.48 -16.07
N LYS A 404 3.11 -23.53 -16.72
CA LYS A 404 2.81 -24.92 -16.34
C LYS A 404 3.48 -25.24 -15.00
N PRO A 405 2.78 -25.91 -14.07
CA PRO A 405 3.42 -26.41 -12.87
C PRO A 405 4.43 -27.51 -13.21
N ASP A 406 5.44 -27.66 -12.36
CA ASP A 406 6.43 -28.73 -12.45
C ASP A 406 5.80 -30.08 -12.07
N GLU A 407 4.88 -30.07 -11.11
CA GLU A 407 4.17 -31.25 -10.61
C GLU A 407 2.71 -30.90 -10.28
N ILE A 408 1.81 -31.85 -10.52
CA ILE A 408 0.39 -31.76 -10.13
C ILE A 408 0.04 -32.99 -9.30
N ASP A 409 -0.19 -32.80 -8.01
CA ASP A 409 -0.79 -33.83 -7.16
C ASP A 409 -2.31 -33.74 -7.32
N ARG A 410 -2.97 -34.86 -7.63
CA ARG A 410 -4.42 -34.93 -7.81
C ARG A 410 -5.02 -35.85 -6.76
N PHE A 411 -6.07 -35.38 -6.12
CA PHE A 411 -6.80 -36.11 -5.10
C PHE A 411 -8.27 -36.12 -5.50
N ASP A 412 -8.74 -37.30 -5.90
CA ASP A 412 -10.13 -37.51 -6.33
C ASP A 412 -11.09 -37.54 -5.12
N SER A 413 -12.40 -37.44 -5.39
CA SER A 413 -13.42 -37.57 -4.34
C SER A 413 -13.31 -38.94 -3.67
N ASN A 414 -13.10 -38.96 -2.35
CA ASN A 414 -13.28 -40.15 -1.52
C ASN A 414 -14.46 -39.91 -0.55
N SER A 415 -14.79 -40.92 0.27
CA SER A 415 -15.94 -40.88 1.18
C SER A 415 -15.90 -39.77 2.24
N SER A 416 -14.79 -39.02 2.36
CA SER A 416 -14.56 -38.08 3.47
C SER A 416 -14.04 -36.70 3.05
N GLY A 417 -13.67 -36.47 1.78
CA GLY A 417 -13.08 -35.19 1.34
C GLY A 417 -13.46 -34.74 -0.08
N LYS A 418 -13.34 -33.43 -0.33
CA LYS A 418 -13.63 -32.80 -1.63
C LYS A 418 -12.46 -33.03 -2.61
N PRO A 419 -12.70 -33.21 -3.92
CA PRO A 419 -11.62 -33.29 -4.89
C PRO A 419 -10.73 -32.04 -4.88
N TYR A 420 -9.42 -32.21 -4.86
CA TYR A 420 -8.47 -31.09 -4.86
C TYR A 420 -7.21 -31.41 -5.67
N GLN A 421 -6.50 -30.36 -6.08
CA GLN A 421 -5.22 -30.46 -6.77
C GLN A 421 -4.20 -29.53 -6.14
N ILE A 422 -2.96 -29.98 -6.07
CA ILE A 422 -1.82 -29.17 -5.65
C ILE A 422 -0.88 -29.03 -6.85
N TRP A 423 -0.72 -27.81 -7.33
CA TRP A 423 0.21 -27.47 -8.40
C TRP A 423 1.50 -26.94 -7.77
N LYS A 424 2.63 -27.56 -8.06
CA LYS A 424 3.93 -27.20 -7.49
C LYS A 424 4.82 -26.52 -8.53
N TYR A 425 5.53 -25.49 -8.10
CA TYR A 425 6.48 -24.73 -8.91
C TYR A 425 7.79 -24.60 -8.13
N ASN A 426 8.82 -25.35 -8.53
CA ASN A 426 10.10 -25.45 -7.83
C ASN A 426 10.98 -24.21 -8.05
N GLN A 427 10.84 -23.56 -9.20
CA GLN A 427 11.70 -22.43 -9.59
C GLN A 427 11.15 -21.06 -9.16
N ILE A 428 9.92 -21.00 -8.67
CA ILE A 428 9.29 -19.75 -8.24
C ILE A 428 9.48 -19.59 -6.74
N GLN A 429 10.13 -18.51 -6.32
CA GLN A 429 10.33 -18.13 -4.90
C GLN A 429 10.97 -19.23 -4.03
N GLY A 430 11.81 -20.10 -4.61
CA GLY A 430 12.44 -21.20 -3.90
C GLY A 430 11.54 -22.43 -3.68
N GLY A 431 10.40 -22.49 -4.38
CA GLY A 431 9.41 -23.55 -4.27
C GLY A 431 8.07 -23.01 -3.77
N VAL A 432 7.04 -23.02 -4.61
CA VAL A 432 5.68 -22.64 -4.20
C VAL A 432 4.66 -23.68 -4.63
N ILE A 433 3.56 -23.74 -3.89
CA ILE A 433 2.40 -24.55 -4.23
C ILE A 433 1.17 -23.67 -4.46
N PHE A 434 0.24 -24.17 -5.25
CA PHE A 434 -1.11 -23.63 -5.42
C PHE A 434 -2.09 -24.78 -5.23
N VAL A 435 -2.97 -24.66 -4.25
CA VAL A 435 -3.95 -25.67 -3.89
C VAL A 435 -5.32 -25.22 -4.36
N PHE A 436 -5.97 -26.08 -5.12
CA PHE A 436 -7.28 -25.83 -5.67
C PHE A 436 -8.26 -26.91 -5.26
N VAL A 437 -9.50 -26.55 -4.94
CA VAL A 437 -10.55 -27.51 -4.58
C VAL A 437 -11.76 -27.33 -5.47
N ASP A 438 -12.40 -28.43 -5.86
CA ASP A 438 -13.71 -28.43 -6.48
C ASP A 438 -14.77 -28.56 -5.38
N ARG A 439 -15.29 -27.42 -4.91
CA ARG A 439 -16.18 -27.42 -3.73
C ARG A 439 -17.48 -28.16 -3.93
N ASN A 440 -17.96 -28.19 -5.17
CA ASN A 440 -19.31 -28.59 -5.53
C ASN A 440 -19.33 -29.81 -6.47
N GLY A 441 -18.16 -30.38 -6.81
CA GLY A 441 -18.06 -31.55 -7.70
C GLY A 441 -18.40 -31.26 -9.17
N PHE A 442 -18.45 -29.99 -9.58
CA PHE A 442 -18.81 -29.59 -10.95
C PHE A 442 -17.59 -29.35 -11.85
N GLY A 443 -16.41 -29.77 -11.40
CA GLY A 443 -15.13 -29.54 -12.07
C GLY A 443 -14.68 -28.08 -12.02
N ARG A 444 -15.22 -27.27 -11.11
CA ARG A 444 -14.89 -25.84 -10.94
C ARG A 444 -13.95 -25.68 -9.77
N TYR A 445 -12.66 -25.81 -10.07
CA TYR A 445 -11.60 -25.70 -9.08
C TYR A 445 -11.32 -24.24 -8.75
N GLU A 446 -11.35 -23.93 -7.46
CA GLU A 446 -11.08 -22.61 -6.89
C GLU A 446 -9.75 -22.66 -6.15
N LEU A 447 -8.92 -21.63 -6.30
CA LEU A 447 -7.67 -21.51 -5.55
C LEU A 447 -8.01 -21.23 -4.08
N ILE A 448 -7.60 -22.12 -3.19
CA ILE A 448 -7.85 -22.00 -1.74
C ILE A 448 -6.60 -21.72 -0.93
N HIS A 449 -5.42 -22.03 -1.46
CA HIS A 449 -4.14 -21.74 -0.82
C HIS A 449 -3.03 -21.62 -1.85
N SER A 450 -2.02 -20.81 -1.54
CA SER A 450 -0.73 -20.82 -2.17
C SER A 450 0.34 -20.40 -1.17
N THR A 451 1.56 -20.91 -1.33
CA THR A 451 2.73 -20.40 -0.60
C THR A 451 3.39 -19.21 -1.31
N HIS A 452 2.94 -18.85 -2.51
CA HIS A 452 3.45 -17.69 -3.24
C HIS A 452 3.08 -16.37 -2.53
N ARG A 453 4.07 -15.50 -2.27
CA ARG A 453 3.93 -14.29 -1.42
C ARG A 453 2.97 -13.19 -1.91
N LYS A 454 2.38 -13.34 -3.09
CA LYS A 454 1.41 -12.39 -3.70
C LYS A 454 0.05 -13.04 -3.98
N GLU A 455 -0.16 -14.25 -3.48
CA GLU A 455 -1.34 -15.07 -3.76
C GLU A 455 -2.10 -15.37 -2.47
N LEU A 456 -3.29 -15.96 -2.59
CA LEU A 456 -4.11 -16.33 -1.44
C LEU A 456 -3.35 -17.30 -0.52
N GLN A 457 -3.03 -16.88 0.71
CA GLN A 457 -2.37 -17.74 1.70
C GLN A 457 -3.36 -18.17 2.78
N ASN A 458 -3.67 -19.47 2.81
CA ASN A 458 -4.57 -20.08 3.79
C ASN A 458 -3.91 -21.29 4.47
N PRO A 459 -3.26 -21.15 5.63
CA PRO A 459 -2.54 -22.27 6.27
C PRO A 459 -3.45 -23.40 6.77
N TYR A 460 -4.77 -23.23 6.76
CA TYR A 460 -5.76 -24.22 7.22
C TYR A 460 -6.51 -24.89 6.07
N TRP A 461 -5.99 -24.79 4.84
CA TRP A 461 -6.65 -25.33 3.64
C TRP A 461 -6.92 -26.84 3.72
N GLU A 462 -6.08 -27.58 4.46
CA GLU A 462 -6.26 -29.02 4.74
C GLU A 462 -7.57 -29.30 5.48
N ASN A 463 -8.04 -28.39 6.34
CA ASN A 463 -9.33 -28.54 7.01
C ASN A 463 -10.50 -28.33 6.05
N GLU A 464 -10.34 -27.46 5.03
CA GLU A 464 -11.38 -27.19 4.05
C GLU A 464 -11.61 -28.33 3.06
N ILE A 465 -10.58 -29.15 2.82
CA ILE A 465 -10.70 -30.35 1.98
C ILE A 465 -11.23 -31.55 2.76
N ASN A 466 -11.04 -31.60 4.10
CA ASN A 466 -11.38 -32.73 4.97
C ASN A 466 -12.74 -32.59 5.68
N ASN A 467 -13.31 -31.39 5.82
CA ASN A 467 -14.60 -31.21 6.48
C ASN A 467 -15.79 -31.47 5.55
N ASN A 468 -16.35 -32.68 5.65
CA ASN A 468 -17.69 -33.02 5.20
C ASN A 468 -18.63 -33.05 6.43
N SER A 469 -19.16 -31.90 6.83
CA SER A 469 -20.27 -31.84 7.80
C SER A 469 -21.05 -30.55 7.60
N GLY A 470 -22.18 -30.64 6.91
CA GLY A 470 -23.26 -29.68 7.12
C GLY A 470 -23.68 -29.79 8.58
N ASN A 471 -23.38 -28.78 9.37
CA ASN A 471 -23.91 -28.67 10.72
C ASN A 471 -24.95 -27.56 10.73
N ASN A 472 -26.19 -27.96 10.44
CA ASN A 472 -27.38 -27.27 10.90
C ASN A 472 -27.32 -27.21 12.43
N TYR A 473 -26.87 -26.10 12.99
CA TYR A 473 -27.19 -25.75 14.37
C TYR A 473 -28.48 -24.93 14.39
N PHE A 474 -29.61 -25.64 14.29
CA PHE A 474 -30.84 -25.19 14.93
C PHE A 474 -30.87 -25.80 16.33
N GLY A 475 -31.08 -24.98 17.36
CA GLY A 475 -31.33 -25.46 18.71
C GLY A 475 -31.28 -24.34 19.75
N ASN A 476 -32.49 -23.82 20.04
CA ASN A 476 -32.97 -23.10 21.23
C ASN A 476 -32.01 -22.78 22.37
#